data_AF-A0A357N5K1-F1
#
_entry.id   AF-A0A357N5K1-F1
#
_cell.length_a   1.000
_cell.length_b   1.000
_cell.length_c   1.000
_cell.angle_alpha   90.00
_cell.angle_beta   90.00
_cell.angle_gamma   90.00
#
_symmetry.space_group_name_H-M   'P 1'
#
loop_
_entity.id
_entity.type
_entity.pdbx_description
1 polymer ?
#
loop_
_entity_poly.entity_id
_entity_poly.type
_entity_poly.pdbx_seq_one_letter_code
_entity_poly.pdbx_strand_id
1 'polypeptide(L)'
;PAAGSAGFALDEQVSREARALRGTPRFSQATSDAELGFPAGANQFSCAADIDVDAVKTPALYRLLERSRIDASAATKAAKNQYQRPRPFMVNGEPTCTPDDEAGLRKNGSYPSGHTSIGWAWALILSEIAPDRADAIQARGRNYGESRLVCNVHWQSDILEGRFMGAAAVARLHDNAAFNKDLLTARKEIADARKAGLHSSRDCAAEEAVLKVRPESAL
;
A
#
# COMPACT_ATOMS: atom_id res chain seq x y z
N PRO A 1 15.88 -3.01 -11.75
CA PRO A 1 16.45 -3.25 -13.10
C PRO A 1 17.68 -2.36 -13.34
N ALA A 2 18.70 -2.85 -14.03
CA ALA A 2 19.89 -2.05 -14.36
C ALA A 2 19.61 -1.05 -15.48
N ALA A 3 20.35 0.06 -15.53
CA ALA A 3 20.23 1.05 -16.61
C ALA A 3 20.47 0.38 -17.98
N GLY A 4 19.69 0.79 -19.00
CA GLY A 4 19.76 0.21 -20.35
C GLY A 4 19.09 -1.17 -20.52
N SER A 5 18.56 -1.77 -19.45
CA SER A 5 17.79 -3.01 -19.55
C SER A 5 16.34 -2.76 -19.97
N ALA A 6 15.69 -3.75 -20.60
CA ALA A 6 14.27 -3.70 -20.94
C ALA A 6 13.37 -3.48 -19.70
N GLY A 7 13.74 -4.06 -18.55
CA GLY A 7 13.03 -3.84 -17.30
C GLY A 7 13.12 -2.38 -16.81
N PHE A 8 14.25 -1.71 -17.04
CA PHE A 8 14.37 -0.29 -16.72
C PHE A 8 13.62 0.59 -17.73
N ALA A 9 13.59 0.22 -19.01
CA ALA A 9 12.77 0.91 -19.99
C ALA A 9 11.27 0.88 -19.62
N LEU A 10 10.77 -0.23 -19.09
CA LEU A 10 9.41 -0.33 -18.54
C LEU A 10 9.22 0.59 -17.33
N ASP A 11 10.17 0.61 -16.38
CA ASP A 11 10.13 1.52 -15.23
C ASP A 11 10.01 2.99 -15.67
N GLU A 12 10.78 3.39 -16.68
CA GLU A 12 10.76 4.75 -17.23
C GLU A 12 9.45 5.07 -17.95
N GLN A 13 8.91 4.12 -18.72
CA GLN A 13 7.61 4.28 -19.38
C GLN A 13 6.48 4.48 -18.38
N VAL A 14 6.36 3.58 -17.39
CA VAL A 14 5.35 3.69 -16.33
C VAL A 14 5.53 4.98 -15.53
N SER A 15 6.77 5.40 -15.26
CA SER A 15 7.03 6.68 -14.58
C SER A 15 6.51 7.89 -15.38
N ARG A 16 6.70 7.92 -16.71
CA ARG A 16 6.18 9.00 -17.56
C ARG A 16 4.66 9.05 -17.53
N GLU A 17 4.00 7.90 -17.71
CA GLU A 17 2.54 7.78 -17.66
C GLU A 17 1.98 8.20 -16.29
N ALA A 18 2.61 7.75 -15.20
CA ALA A 18 2.19 8.09 -13.84
C ALA A 18 2.31 9.58 -13.53
N ARG A 19 3.39 10.23 -13.99
CA ARG A 19 3.60 11.67 -13.79
C ARG A 19 2.60 12.52 -14.58
N ALA A 20 2.08 12.02 -15.69
CA ALA A 20 1.00 12.70 -16.43
C ALA A 20 -0.31 12.82 -15.63
N LEU A 21 -0.46 12.05 -14.54
CA LEU A 21 -1.62 12.12 -13.65
C LEU A 21 -1.50 13.22 -12.58
N ARG A 22 -0.40 13.98 -12.54
CA ARG A 22 -0.22 15.09 -11.56
C ARG A 22 -1.38 16.10 -11.64
N GLY A 23 -1.89 16.51 -10.49
CA GLY A 23 -3.01 17.47 -10.39
C GLY A 23 -4.40 16.88 -10.64
N THR A 24 -4.50 15.59 -10.99
CA THR A 24 -5.80 14.90 -11.12
C THR A 24 -6.33 14.39 -9.78
N PRO A 25 -7.61 14.00 -9.67
CA PRO A 25 -8.12 13.29 -8.48
C PRO A 25 -7.30 12.06 -8.08
N ARG A 26 -6.71 11.36 -9.08
CA ARG A 26 -5.84 10.21 -8.83
C ARG A 26 -4.53 10.59 -8.13
N PHE A 27 -4.01 11.79 -8.37
CA PHE A 27 -2.85 12.32 -7.65
C PHE A 27 -3.21 12.69 -6.21
N SER A 28 -4.37 13.30 -5.98
CA SER A 28 -4.87 13.55 -4.61
C SER A 28 -5.04 12.25 -3.82
N GLN A 29 -5.61 11.21 -4.44
CA GLN A 29 -5.67 9.88 -3.83
C GLN A 29 -4.28 9.31 -3.55
N ALA A 30 -3.30 9.53 -4.43
CA ALA A 30 -1.93 9.08 -4.20
C ALA A 30 -1.25 9.78 -3.01
N THR A 31 -1.55 11.07 -2.79
CA THR A 31 -1.15 11.81 -1.59
C THR A 31 -1.81 11.24 -0.35
N SER A 32 -3.13 10.99 -0.37
CA SER A 32 -3.81 10.35 0.76
C SER A 32 -3.24 8.96 1.07
N ASP A 33 -2.96 8.15 0.05
CA ASP A 33 -2.36 6.81 0.19
C ASP A 33 -0.92 6.86 0.75
N ALA A 34 -0.26 8.03 0.71
CA ALA A 34 1.06 8.22 1.30
C ALA A 34 1.05 8.27 2.84
N GLU A 35 -0.11 8.46 3.47
CA GLU A 35 -0.24 8.47 4.90
C GLU A 35 -0.25 7.04 5.47
N LEU A 36 0.72 6.75 6.34
CA LEU A 36 0.90 5.47 7.03
C LEU A 36 0.67 5.59 8.54
N GLY A 37 0.63 6.81 9.06
CA GLY A 37 0.33 7.13 10.45
C GLY A 37 -1.12 6.83 10.77
N PHE A 38 -1.34 6.22 11.93
CA PHE A 38 -2.68 5.91 12.41
C PHE A 38 -3.24 7.14 13.14
N PRO A 39 -4.54 7.46 12.99
CA PRO A 39 -5.61 6.58 12.48
C PRO A 39 -5.83 6.59 10.96
N ALA A 40 -5.26 7.55 10.21
CA ALA A 40 -5.53 7.70 8.78
C ALA A 40 -5.08 6.47 7.95
N GLY A 41 -3.88 5.95 8.23
CA GLY A 41 -3.33 4.76 7.58
C GLY A 41 -4.18 3.50 7.78
N ALA A 42 -4.89 3.38 8.90
CA ALA A 42 -5.76 2.23 9.19
C ALA A 42 -6.94 2.14 8.21
N ASN A 43 -7.39 3.30 7.70
CA ASN A 43 -8.60 3.42 6.88
C ASN A 43 -8.32 3.42 5.37
N GLN A 44 -7.08 3.13 4.93
CA GLN A 44 -6.73 3.12 3.51
C GLN A 44 -7.47 2.05 2.69
N PHE A 45 -8.03 1.04 3.37
CA PHE A 45 -8.79 -0.07 2.80
C PHE A 45 -10.25 -0.09 3.25
N SER A 46 -10.74 0.93 3.94
CA SER A 46 -12.07 0.88 4.59
C SER A 46 -13.19 0.65 3.57
N CYS A 47 -13.12 1.27 2.39
CA CYS A 47 -14.10 1.04 1.33
C CYS A 47 -14.04 -0.36 0.72
N ALA A 48 -12.83 -0.87 0.46
CA ALA A 48 -12.67 -2.20 -0.10
C ALA A 48 -13.15 -3.29 0.87
N ALA A 49 -12.82 -3.12 2.16
CA ALA A 49 -13.25 -3.98 3.25
C ALA A 49 -14.66 -3.64 3.79
N ASP A 50 -15.32 -2.61 3.27
CA ASP A 50 -16.63 -2.11 3.73
C ASP A 50 -16.78 -2.04 5.26
N ILE A 51 -15.76 -1.50 5.92
CA ILE A 51 -15.74 -1.30 7.37
C ILE A 51 -14.71 -0.24 7.70
N ASP A 52 -15.06 0.69 8.60
CA ASP A 52 -14.07 1.63 9.14
C ASP A 52 -13.16 0.93 10.15
N VAL A 53 -11.88 1.29 10.12
CA VAL A 53 -10.91 0.80 11.10
C VAL A 53 -10.71 1.88 12.17
N ASP A 54 -11.28 1.64 13.33
CA ASP A 54 -11.35 2.56 14.45
C ASP A 54 -10.79 1.94 15.73
N ALA A 55 -10.06 2.72 16.52
CA ALA A 55 -9.39 2.25 17.72
C ALA A 55 -10.35 1.85 18.86
N VAL A 56 -11.62 2.25 18.78
CA VAL A 56 -12.66 1.96 19.79
C VAL A 56 -13.65 0.91 19.28
N LYS A 57 -14.12 1.04 18.02
CA LYS A 57 -15.13 0.15 17.44
C LYS A 57 -14.56 -1.12 16.83
N THR A 58 -13.34 -1.07 16.30
CA THR A 58 -12.63 -2.23 15.73
C THR A 58 -11.19 -2.33 16.27
N PRO A 59 -11.00 -2.36 17.60
CA PRO A 59 -9.67 -2.30 18.22
C PRO A 59 -8.76 -3.48 17.82
N ALA A 60 -9.32 -4.68 17.60
CA ALA A 60 -8.53 -5.84 17.21
C ALA A 60 -7.96 -5.67 15.80
N LEU A 61 -8.79 -5.23 14.84
CA LEU A 61 -8.31 -4.94 13.49
C LEU A 61 -7.31 -3.77 13.47
N TYR A 62 -7.60 -2.69 14.19
CA TYR A 62 -6.71 -1.52 14.27
C TYR A 62 -5.30 -1.93 14.72
N ARG A 63 -5.20 -2.67 15.82
CA ARG A 63 -3.92 -3.14 16.36
C ARG A 63 -3.22 -4.13 15.43
N LEU A 64 -3.96 -5.02 14.76
CA LEU A 64 -3.40 -5.98 13.82
C LEU A 64 -2.73 -5.27 12.65
N LEU A 65 -3.40 -4.30 12.03
CA LEU A 65 -2.84 -3.52 10.92
C LEU A 65 -1.64 -2.67 11.36
N GLU A 66 -1.69 -2.08 12.55
CA GLU A 66 -0.58 -1.28 13.09
C GLU A 66 0.69 -2.12 13.27
N ARG A 67 0.55 -3.33 13.84
CA ARG A 67 1.68 -4.25 14.06
C ARG A 67 2.22 -4.79 12.74
N SER A 68 1.35 -5.28 11.85
CA SER A 68 1.76 -5.86 10.58
C SER A 68 2.46 -4.83 9.67
N ARG A 69 2.13 -3.53 9.81
CA ARG A 69 2.84 -2.43 9.14
C ARG A 69 4.33 -2.41 9.47
N ILE A 70 4.68 -2.62 10.75
CA ILE A 70 6.07 -2.61 11.23
C ILE A 70 6.83 -3.76 10.59
N ASP A 71 6.25 -4.97 10.62
CA ASP A 71 6.87 -6.18 10.09
C ASP A 71 7.04 -6.11 8.56
N ALA A 72 5.99 -5.71 7.83
CA ALA A 72 6.03 -5.58 6.37
C ALA A 72 7.01 -4.48 5.90
N SER A 73 7.16 -3.40 6.68
CA SER A 73 8.19 -2.38 6.44
C SER A 73 9.59 -2.93 6.65
N ALA A 74 9.80 -3.63 7.77
CA ALA A 74 11.08 -4.21 8.15
C ALA A 74 11.60 -5.24 7.14
N ALA A 75 10.71 -6.02 6.52
CA ALA A 75 11.05 -7.02 5.51
C ALA A 75 11.87 -6.45 4.34
N THR A 76 11.70 -5.17 4.00
CA THR A 76 12.39 -4.55 2.86
C THR A 76 13.77 -3.95 3.18
N LYS A 77 14.12 -3.81 4.47
CA LYS A 77 15.26 -2.98 4.90
C LYS A 77 16.62 -3.47 4.38
N ALA A 78 16.86 -4.78 4.41
CA ALA A 78 18.16 -5.33 4.00
C ALA A 78 18.47 -5.01 2.52
N ALA A 79 17.51 -5.25 1.64
CA ALA A 79 17.64 -4.93 0.22
C ALA A 79 17.78 -3.43 -0.03
N LYS A 80 17.01 -2.59 0.67
CA LYS A 80 17.13 -1.13 0.57
C LYS A 80 18.53 -0.65 0.94
N ASN A 81 19.07 -1.17 2.05
CA ASN A 81 20.41 -0.83 2.53
C ASN A 81 21.49 -1.25 1.54
N GLN A 82 21.33 -2.42 0.92
CA GLN A 82 22.28 -2.95 -0.05
C GLN A 82 22.29 -2.18 -1.37
N TYR A 83 21.11 -1.94 -1.96
CA TYR A 83 21.03 -1.44 -3.33
C TYR A 83 21.03 0.08 -3.46
N GLN A 84 20.56 0.81 -2.43
CA GLN A 84 20.48 2.29 -2.41
C GLN A 84 19.97 2.90 -3.73
N ARG A 85 18.99 2.23 -4.37
CA ARG A 85 18.51 2.62 -5.70
C ARG A 85 17.93 4.05 -5.67
N PRO A 86 18.35 4.97 -6.55
CA PRO A 86 17.73 6.29 -6.67
C PRO A 86 16.25 6.19 -7.00
N ARG A 87 15.45 7.11 -6.44
CA ARG A 87 14.01 7.20 -6.69
C ARG A 87 13.72 7.97 -7.98
N PRO A 88 12.52 7.81 -8.57
CA PRO A 88 12.14 8.55 -9.79
C PRO A 88 12.35 10.06 -9.70
N PHE A 89 11.84 10.72 -8.64
CA PHE A 89 12.00 12.16 -8.46
C PHE A 89 13.46 12.64 -8.36
N MET A 90 14.37 11.78 -7.88
CA MET A 90 15.79 12.10 -7.81
C MET A 90 16.47 12.06 -9.19
N VAL A 91 15.92 11.26 -10.11
CA VAL A 91 16.45 11.09 -11.47
C VAL A 91 15.82 12.09 -12.43
N ASN A 92 14.50 12.28 -12.38
CA ASN A 92 13.78 13.18 -13.28
C ASN A 92 13.69 14.63 -12.79
N GLY A 93 14.02 14.91 -11.53
CA GLY A 93 14.02 16.26 -10.97
C GLY A 93 12.62 16.88 -10.75
N GLU A 94 11.54 16.09 -10.89
CA GLU A 94 10.18 16.58 -10.72
C GLU A 94 9.60 16.29 -9.33
N PRO A 95 8.67 17.12 -8.83
CA PRO A 95 8.15 16.98 -7.47
C PRO A 95 7.38 15.68 -7.25
N THR A 96 7.40 15.24 -5.99
CA THR A 96 6.55 14.16 -5.47
C THR A 96 5.17 14.67 -5.04
N CYS A 97 4.29 13.75 -4.64
CA CYS A 97 3.00 14.09 -4.03
C CYS A 97 3.08 14.38 -2.51
N THR A 98 4.28 14.24 -1.92
CA THR A 98 4.60 14.49 -0.50
C THR A 98 5.96 15.20 -0.39
N PRO A 99 6.07 16.49 -0.76
CA PRO A 99 7.35 17.21 -0.82
C PRO A 99 8.11 17.24 0.52
N ASP A 100 7.38 17.30 1.64
CA ASP A 100 7.97 17.37 2.99
C ASP A 100 8.75 16.10 3.36
N ASP A 101 8.40 14.95 2.75
CA ASP A 101 9.07 13.67 2.98
C ASP A 101 10.34 13.48 2.13
N GLU A 102 10.56 14.31 1.10
CA GLU A 102 11.61 14.05 0.11
C GLU A 102 13.02 14.05 0.73
N ALA A 103 13.27 14.87 1.75
CA ALA A 103 14.55 14.90 2.46
C ALA A 103 14.89 13.55 3.12
N GLY A 104 13.88 12.87 3.67
CA GLY A 104 14.02 11.52 4.21
C GLY A 104 14.13 10.47 3.09
N LEU A 105 13.31 10.59 2.05
CA LEU A 105 13.28 9.65 0.93
C LEU A 105 14.59 9.63 0.13
N ARG A 106 15.31 10.76 0.02
CA ARG A 106 16.64 10.84 -0.62
C ARG A 106 17.71 10.01 0.11
N LYS A 107 17.52 9.73 1.40
CA LYS A 107 18.45 8.95 2.24
C LYS A 107 18.06 7.46 2.35
N ASN A 108 17.02 7.03 1.64
CA ASN A 108 16.46 5.68 1.75
C ASN A 108 16.17 5.10 0.36
N GLY A 109 16.87 4.03 0.01
CA GLY A 109 16.80 3.36 -1.29
C GLY A 109 15.37 3.03 -1.76
N SER A 110 15.15 3.14 -3.07
CA SER A 110 13.85 2.90 -3.71
C SER A 110 13.45 1.42 -3.69
N TYR A 111 14.41 0.49 -3.82
CA TYR A 111 14.14 -0.93 -4.07
C TYR A 111 14.27 -1.82 -2.82
N PRO A 112 13.31 -2.72 -2.54
CA PRO A 112 11.92 -2.73 -3.05
C PRO A 112 11.07 -1.69 -2.30
N SER A 113 9.83 -1.44 -2.72
CA SER A 113 8.97 -0.47 -2.03
C SER A 113 8.44 -1.02 -0.70
N GLY A 114 8.87 -0.41 0.42
CA GLY A 114 8.33 -0.71 1.76
C GLY A 114 6.87 -0.30 1.92
N HIS A 115 6.47 0.80 1.29
CA HIS A 115 5.09 1.29 1.30
C HIS A 115 4.15 0.31 0.59
N THR A 116 4.58 -0.23 -0.55
CA THR A 116 3.84 -1.28 -1.25
C THR A 116 3.82 -2.58 -0.48
N SER A 117 4.93 -2.96 0.18
CA SER A 117 4.97 -4.14 1.07
C SER A 117 3.92 -4.07 2.17
N ILE A 118 3.79 -2.91 2.83
CA ILE A 118 2.74 -2.66 3.83
C ILE A 118 1.35 -2.83 3.21
N GLY A 119 1.04 -2.11 2.12
CA GLY A 119 -0.29 -2.15 1.52
C GLY A 119 -0.68 -3.53 1.02
N TRP A 120 0.27 -4.29 0.46
CA TRP A 120 0.02 -5.65 0.01
C TRP A 120 -0.15 -6.62 1.20
N ALA A 121 0.63 -6.48 2.27
CA ALA A 121 0.43 -7.25 3.48
C ALA A 121 -0.95 -6.99 4.11
N TRP A 122 -1.38 -5.73 4.18
CA TRP A 122 -2.73 -5.38 4.63
C TRP A 122 -3.81 -5.97 3.73
N ALA A 123 -3.65 -5.92 2.40
CA ALA A 123 -4.61 -6.52 1.47
C ALA A 123 -4.77 -8.04 1.70
N LEU A 124 -3.68 -8.76 1.91
CA LEU A 124 -3.72 -10.20 2.21
C LEU A 124 -4.41 -10.48 3.55
N ILE A 125 -4.01 -9.79 4.62
CA ILE A 125 -4.58 -9.95 5.97
C ILE A 125 -6.09 -9.63 5.96
N LEU A 126 -6.48 -8.54 5.30
CA LEU A 126 -7.88 -8.14 5.19
C LEU A 126 -8.70 -9.11 4.33
N SER A 127 -8.11 -9.66 3.27
CA SER A 127 -8.77 -10.68 2.44
C SER A 127 -9.00 -11.97 3.22
N GLU A 128 -8.09 -12.30 4.14
CA GLU A 128 -8.35 -13.39 5.06
C GLU A 128 -9.50 -13.05 6.00
N ILE A 129 -9.52 -11.88 6.62
CA ILE A 129 -10.56 -11.43 7.56
C ILE A 129 -11.95 -11.37 6.92
N ALA A 130 -12.04 -10.82 5.71
CA ALA A 130 -13.28 -10.58 4.97
C ALA A 130 -13.23 -11.24 3.57
N PRO A 131 -13.30 -12.58 3.49
CA PRO A 131 -13.12 -13.31 2.23
C PRO A 131 -14.22 -13.00 1.20
N ASP A 132 -15.40 -12.58 1.65
CA ASP A 132 -16.50 -12.10 0.81
C ASP A 132 -16.17 -10.79 0.06
N ARG A 133 -15.11 -10.08 0.47
CA ARG A 133 -14.63 -8.84 -0.13
C ARG A 133 -13.22 -8.97 -0.72
N ALA A 134 -12.67 -10.18 -0.80
CA ALA A 134 -11.27 -10.42 -1.17
C ALA A 134 -10.89 -9.75 -2.50
N ASP A 135 -11.71 -9.85 -3.54
CA ASP A 135 -11.39 -9.25 -4.85
C ASP A 135 -11.25 -7.73 -4.78
N ALA A 136 -12.18 -7.05 -4.09
CA ALA A 136 -12.13 -5.61 -3.90
C ALA A 136 -10.89 -5.19 -3.08
N ILE A 137 -10.58 -5.94 -2.03
CA ILE A 137 -9.42 -5.71 -1.16
C ILE A 137 -8.11 -5.89 -1.93
N GLN A 138 -7.99 -6.94 -2.73
CA GLN A 138 -6.79 -7.21 -3.52
C GLN A 138 -6.62 -6.20 -4.67
N ALA A 139 -7.72 -5.78 -5.31
CA ALA A 139 -7.70 -4.68 -6.27
C ALA A 139 -7.21 -3.38 -5.61
N ARG A 140 -7.70 -3.07 -4.41
CA ARG A 140 -7.22 -1.93 -3.63
C ARG A 140 -5.74 -2.06 -3.26
N GLY A 141 -5.27 -3.25 -2.89
CA GLY A 141 -3.85 -3.52 -2.61
C GLY A 141 -2.94 -3.22 -3.79
N ARG A 142 -3.36 -3.59 -5.01
CA ARG A 142 -2.63 -3.23 -6.24
C ARG A 142 -2.58 -1.73 -6.44
N ASN A 143 -3.74 -1.06 -6.34
CA ASN A 143 -3.87 0.38 -6.52
C ASN A 143 -3.08 1.19 -5.47
N TYR A 144 -3.05 0.75 -4.21
CA TYR A 144 -2.27 1.38 -3.15
C TYR A 144 -0.76 1.39 -3.47
N GLY A 145 -0.26 0.31 -4.07
CA GLY A 145 1.09 0.26 -4.63
C GLY A 145 1.27 1.24 -5.79
N GLU A 146 0.32 1.30 -6.72
CA GLU A 146 0.36 2.20 -7.88
C GLU A 146 0.32 3.68 -7.50
N SER A 147 -0.29 4.02 -6.37
CA SER A 147 -0.23 5.38 -5.82
C SER A 147 1.22 5.84 -5.61
N ARG A 148 2.15 4.92 -5.38
CA ARG A 148 3.57 5.27 -5.21
C ARG A 148 4.27 5.57 -6.54
N LEU A 149 3.73 5.08 -7.66
CA LEU A 149 4.13 5.47 -9.02
C LEU A 149 3.65 6.89 -9.30
N VAL A 150 2.37 7.15 -9.06
CA VAL A 150 1.73 8.47 -9.27
C VAL A 150 2.39 9.54 -8.40
N CYS A 151 2.81 9.17 -7.19
CA CYS A 151 3.53 10.05 -6.27
C CYS A 151 5.00 10.29 -6.67
N ASN A 152 5.51 9.68 -7.74
CA ASN A 152 6.88 9.84 -8.25
C ASN A 152 7.98 9.35 -7.27
N VAL A 153 7.66 8.44 -6.35
CA VAL A 153 8.59 8.00 -5.28
C VAL A 153 9.15 6.59 -5.47
N HIS A 154 8.55 5.78 -6.35
CA HIS A 154 8.94 4.41 -6.62
C HIS A 154 8.77 4.05 -8.10
N TRP A 155 9.62 3.13 -8.58
CA TRP A 155 9.56 2.56 -9.93
C TRP A 155 8.59 1.35 -9.97
N GLN A 156 8.09 0.98 -11.15
CA GLN A 156 7.21 -0.19 -11.33
C GLN A 156 7.81 -1.46 -10.73
N SER A 157 9.09 -1.73 -10.97
CA SER A 157 9.77 -2.89 -10.40
C SER A 157 9.83 -2.85 -8.87
N ASP A 158 9.93 -1.66 -8.26
CA ASP A 158 9.93 -1.53 -6.80
C ASP A 158 8.56 -1.89 -6.22
N ILE A 159 7.48 -1.60 -6.96
CA ILE A 159 6.10 -1.96 -6.59
C ILE A 159 5.92 -3.47 -6.66
N LEU A 160 6.33 -4.10 -7.76
CA LEU A 160 6.20 -5.55 -7.95
C LEU A 160 6.94 -6.32 -6.84
N GLU A 161 8.18 -5.94 -6.56
CA GLU A 161 8.99 -6.56 -5.51
C GLU A 161 8.51 -6.17 -4.11
N GLY A 162 7.91 -4.98 -3.96
CA GLY A 162 7.20 -4.60 -2.74
C GLY A 162 6.03 -5.55 -2.44
N ARG A 163 5.21 -5.89 -3.45
CA ARG A 163 4.11 -6.87 -3.30
C ARG A 163 4.67 -8.25 -2.92
N PHE A 164 5.74 -8.70 -3.58
CA PHE A 164 6.40 -9.97 -3.23
C PHE A 164 6.86 -9.98 -1.77
N MET A 165 7.54 -8.92 -1.31
CA MET A 165 7.99 -8.81 0.08
C MET A 165 6.83 -8.76 1.09
N GLY A 166 5.72 -8.11 0.75
CA GLY A 166 4.52 -8.09 1.58
C GLY A 166 3.93 -9.49 1.74
N ALA A 167 3.86 -10.28 0.67
CA ALA A 167 3.39 -11.66 0.72
C ALA A 167 4.33 -12.56 1.55
N ALA A 168 5.65 -12.42 1.37
CA ALA A 168 6.64 -13.14 2.17
C ALA A 168 6.56 -12.79 3.66
N ALA A 169 6.32 -11.53 4.00
CA ALA A 169 6.10 -11.09 5.37
C ALA A 169 4.85 -11.72 5.98
N VAL A 170 3.73 -11.73 5.27
CA VAL A 170 2.49 -12.37 5.74
C VAL A 170 2.66 -13.88 5.92
N ALA A 171 3.36 -14.57 5.01
CA ALA A 171 3.68 -15.99 5.18
C ALA A 171 4.49 -16.23 6.47
N ARG A 172 5.47 -15.38 6.77
CA ARG A 172 6.26 -15.47 8.00
C ARG A 172 5.45 -15.14 9.26
N LEU A 173 4.49 -14.22 9.16
CA LEU A 173 3.60 -13.86 10.27
C LEU A 173 2.71 -15.02 10.69
N HIS A 174 2.30 -15.89 9.76
CA HIS A 174 1.47 -17.07 10.08
C HIS A 174 2.20 -18.14 10.93
N ASP A 175 3.53 -18.09 11.01
CA ASP A 175 4.32 -18.90 11.95
C ASP A 175 4.36 -18.29 13.38
N ASN A 176 3.70 -17.14 13.60
CA ASN A 176 3.62 -16.50 14.91
C ASN A 176 2.23 -16.72 15.54
N ALA A 177 2.20 -17.44 16.67
CA ALA A 177 0.95 -17.74 17.39
C ALA A 177 0.19 -16.49 17.86
N ALA A 178 0.87 -15.39 18.21
CA ALA A 178 0.22 -14.15 18.59
C ALA A 178 -0.46 -13.48 17.39
N PHE A 179 0.17 -13.49 16.21
CA PHE A 179 -0.45 -13.00 14.97
C PHE A 179 -1.71 -13.81 14.62
N ASN A 180 -1.63 -15.14 14.68
CA ASN A 180 -2.79 -15.99 14.39
C ASN A 180 -3.97 -15.72 15.34
N LYS A 181 -3.69 -15.51 16.64
CA LYS A 181 -4.71 -15.12 17.62
C LYS A 181 -5.33 -13.76 17.28
N ASP A 182 -4.49 -12.78 16.91
CA ASP A 182 -4.94 -11.43 16.56
C ASP A 182 -5.81 -11.44 15.30
N LEU A 183 -5.40 -12.20 14.28
CA LEU A 183 -6.14 -12.41 13.04
C LEU A 183 -7.53 -13.00 13.28
N LEU A 184 -7.62 -14.07 14.09
CA LEU A 184 -8.89 -14.70 14.42
C LEU A 184 -9.79 -13.76 15.25
N THR A 185 -9.20 -12.97 16.13
CA THR A 185 -9.93 -11.97 16.93
C THR A 185 -10.50 -10.87 16.03
N ALA A 186 -9.69 -10.31 15.12
CA ALA A 186 -10.12 -9.31 14.15
C ALA A 186 -11.20 -9.86 13.20
N ARG A 187 -11.06 -11.11 12.73
CA ARG A 187 -12.09 -11.79 11.92
C ARG A 187 -13.44 -11.83 12.63
N LYS A 188 -13.45 -12.24 13.90
CA LYS A 188 -14.68 -12.28 14.70
C LYS A 188 -15.26 -10.87 14.90
N GLU A 189 -14.40 -9.91 15.26
CA GLU A 189 -14.78 -8.50 15.46
C GLU A 189 -15.46 -7.92 14.21
N ILE A 190 -14.88 -8.09 13.02
CA ILE A 190 -15.45 -7.55 11.77
C ILE A 190 -16.74 -8.26 11.39
N ALA A 191 -16.85 -9.58 11.60
CA ALA A 191 -18.10 -10.30 11.38
C ALA A 191 -19.23 -9.81 12.30
N ASP A 192 -18.93 -9.56 13.58
CA ASP A 192 -19.90 -9.08 14.56
C ASP A 192 -20.26 -7.59 14.30
N ALA A 193 -19.29 -6.75 13.92
CA ALA A 193 -19.49 -5.36 13.52
C ALA A 193 -20.41 -5.21 12.29
N ARG A 194 -20.18 -6.00 11.24
CA ARG A 194 -21.04 -5.99 10.04
C ARG A 194 -22.45 -6.46 10.33
N LYS A 195 -22.64 -7.48 11.19
CA LYS A 195 -23.97 -7.91 11.64
C LYS A 195 -24.71 -6.82 12.40
N ALA A 196 -23.98 -5.95 13.09
CA ALA A 196 -24.53 -4.77 13.76
C ALA A 196 -24.78 -3.58 12.81
N GLY A 197 -24.60 -3.75 11.50
CA GLY A 197 -24.84 -2.72 10.49
C GLY A 197 -23.73 -1.68 10.39
N LEU A 198 -22.52 -1.96 10.89
CA LEU A 198 -21.36 -1.10 10.67
C LEU A 198 -20.79 -1.34 9.28
N HIS A 199 -20.53 -0.24 8.57
CA HIS A 199 -19.97 -0.17 7.22
C HIS A 199 -18.90 0.93 7.16
N SER A 200 -18.23 1.09 6.02
CA SER A 200 -17.35 2.25 5.88
C SER A 200 -18.16 3.56 5.81
N SER A 201 -17.67 4.61 6.48
CA SER A 201 -18.26 5.95 6.43
C SER A 201 -17.77 6.80 5.25
N ARG A 202 -16.88 6.25 4.41
CA ARG A 202 -16.31 6.94 3.24
C ARG A 202 -17.25 6.92 2.03
N ASP A 203 -17.04 7.86 1.11
CA ASP A 203 -17.63 7.82 -0.23
C ASP A 203 -16.90 6.80 -1.11
N CYS A 204 -17.30 5.54 -0.98
CA CYS A 204 -16.65 4.43 -1.66
C CYS A 204 -16.89 4.39 -3.17
N ALA A 205 -18.00 4.97 -3.64
CA ALA A 205 -18.27 5.10 -5.07
C ALA A 205 -17.30 6.10 -5.71
N ALA A 206 -17.08 7.24 -5.06
CA ALA A 206 -16.10 8.23 -5.53
C ALA A 206 -14.67 7.68 -5.47
N GLU A 207 -14.29 6.98 -4.38
CA GLU A 207 -12.97 6.34 -4.27
C GLU A 207 -12.77 5.35 -5.43
N GLU A 208 -13.69 4.42 -5.64
CA GLU A 208 -13.58 3.39 -6.69
C GLU A 208 -13.48 4.00 -8.09
N ALA A 209 -14.23 5.08 -8.38
CA ALA A 209 -14.13 5.79 -9.64
C ALA A 209 -12.71 6.35 -9.88
N VAL A 210 -12.09 6.92 -8.85
CA VAL A 210 -10.71 7.42 -8.92
C VAL A 210 -9.70 6.28 -9.10
N LEU A 211 -9.92 5.13 -8.44
CA LEU A 211 -8.98 4.01 -8.46
C LEU A 211 -8.89 3.31 -9.84
N LYS A 212 -9.86 3.52 -10.73
CA LYS A 212 -9.85 3.03 -12.12
C LYS A 212 -8.79 3.71 -12.99
N VAL A 213 -8.33 4.90 -12.61
CA VAL A 213 -7.27 5.63 -13.32
C VAL A 213 -5.89 5.14 -12.85
N ARG A 214 -5.13 4.53 -13.75
CA ARG A 214 -3.78 4.00 -13.49
C ARG A 214 -2.86 4.19 -14.71
N PRO A 215 -1.53 4.19 -14.53
CA PRO A 215 -0.61 4.15 -15.66
C PRO A 215 -0.92 2.92 -16.53
N GLU A 216 -1.03 3.11 -17.84
CA GLU A 216 -1.48 2.08 -18.79
C GLU A 216 -0.56 0.85 -18.79
N SER A 217 0.73 1.08 -18.66
CA SER A 217 1.77 0.05 -18.69
C SER A 217 2.07 -0.55 -17.30
N ALA A 218 1.34 -0.17 -16.25
CA ALA A 218 1.55 -0.70 -14.90
C ALA A 218 1.04 -2.15 -14.77
N LEU A 219 1.95 -3.04 -14.38
CA LEU A 219 1.69 -4.47 -14.12
C LEU A 219 1.11 -4.72 -12.72
#